data_AF-A0ABD7Z071-F1
#
_entry.id   AF-A0ABD7Z071-F1
#
_cell.length_a   1.000
_cell.length_b   1.000
_cell.length_c   1.000
_cell.angle_alpha   90.00
_cell.angle_beta   90.00
_cell.angle_gamma   90.00
#
_symmetry.space_group_name_H-M   'P 1'
#
loop_
_entity.id
_entity.type
_entity.pdbx_description
1 polymer ?
#
loop_
_entity_poly.entity_id
_entity_poly.type
_entity_poly.pdbx_seq_one_letter_code
_entity_poly.pdbx_strand_id
1 'polypeptide(L)'
;MDIKLGKNDKRYIEGSDDVFSIMQRVLLRENKIDKEKEHFWIIGMNEAGYILYIELIALGSVKAVNIEPMNVYRVAVMKNATRVIAIHNHPSGRLVPSKADLDITDRLIQVGRILNITLVDHLIISTEAYESFRSMGIMDDLEKSLTYVPTYQVVEQIRKEEKKIAREKLALERDKTKLAKEAEKLAQIQAKALANALLDKGVDLKTIAKIMEITPKAVEKMINNTQ
;
A
#
# COMPACT_ATOMS: atom_id res chain seq x y z
N MET A 1 -14.70 -28.53 -9.69
CA MET A 1 -16.10 -28.49 -10.21
C MET A 1 -16.36 -27.06 -10.67
N ASP A 2 -16.79 -26.87 -11.91
CA ASP A 2 -17.04 -25.53 -12.49
C ASP A 2 -18.54 -25.25 -12.58
N ILE A 3 -18.99 -24.14 -11.99
CA ILE A 3 -20.41 -23.77 -11.98
C ILE A 3 -20.73 -23.01 -13.27
N LYS A 4 -21.62 -23.60 -14.08
CA LYS A 4 -22.13 -22.92 -15.29
C LYS A 4 -23.20 -21.89 -14.90
N LEU A 5 -22.87 -20.61 -15.10
CA LEU A 5 -23.83 -19.52 -14.97
C LEU A 5 -24.87 -19.58 -16.09
N GLY A 6 -26.14 -19.53 -15.72
CA GLY A 6 -27.28 -19.45 -16.63
C GLY A 6 -27.37 -18.11 -17.37
N LYS A 7 -28.42 -17.97 -18.19
CA LYS A 7 -28.70 -16.72 -18.93
C LYS A 7 -29.12 -15.57 -18.03
N ASN A 8 -29.78 -15.87 -16.91
CA ASN A 8 -30.34 -14.87 -15.98
C ASN A 8 -29.47 -14.66 -14.74
N ASP A 9 -28.33 -15.34 -14.62
CA ASP A 9 -27.46 -15.15 -13.47
C ASP A 9 -26.69 -13.83 -13.59
N LYS A 10 -26.56 -13.11 -12.48
CA LYS A 10 -25.72 -11.92 -12.38
C LYS A 10 -24.27 -12.32 -12.73
N ARG A 11 -23.68 -11.61 -13.70
CA ARG A 11 -22.31 -11.86 -14.19
C ARG A 11 -21.32 -10.77 -13.80
N TYR A 12 -21.78 -9.70 -13.20
CA TYR A 12 -20.97 -8.57 -12.78
C TYR A 12 -20.97 -8.52 -11.25
N ILE A 13 -19.83 -8.28 -10.61
CA ILE A 13 -19.72 -8.17 -9.16
C ILE A 13 -19.48 -6.71 -8.78
N GLU A 14 -20.43 -6.11 -8.06
CA GLU A 14 -20.30 -4.76 -7.48
C GLU A 14 -19.66 -4.80 -6.09
N GLY A 15 -19.93 -5.86 -5.33
CA GLY A 15 -19.43 -6.01 -3.97
C GLY A 15 -19.65 -7.40 -3.41
N SER A 16 -19.28 -7.59 -2.14
CA SER A 16 -19.29 -8.88 -1.47
C SER A 16 -20.70 -9.47 -1.29
N ASP A 17 -21.75 -8.64 -1.26
CA ASP A 17 -23.14 -9.10 -1.22
C ASP A 17 -23.54 -9.89 -2.47
N ASP A 18 -23.03 -9.50 -3.65
CA ASP A 18 -23.26 -10.23 -4.90
C ASP A 18 -22.60 -11.60 -4.85
N VAL A 19 -21.34 -11.63 -4.38
CA VAL A 19 -20.57 -12.86 -4.22
C VAL A 19 -21.31 -13.82 -3.30
N PHE A 20 -21.74 -13.34 -2.13
CA PHE A 20 -22.49 -14.14 -1.18
C PHE A 20 -23.81 -14.64 -1.77
N SER A 21 -24.59 -13.80 -2.43
CA SER A 21 -25.88 -14.18 -3.05
C SER A 21 -25.72 -15.27 -4.13
N ILE A 22 -24.61 -15.26 -4.86
CA ILE A 22 -24.28 -16.31 -5.83
C ILE A 22 -23.85 -17.59 -5.10
N MET A 23 -22.90 -17.48 -4.19
CA MET A 23 -22.29 -18.64 -3.52
C MET A 23 -23.23 -19.33 -2.54
N GLN A 24 -24.12 -18.60 -1.86
CA GLN A 24 -25.16 -19.17 -1.02
C GLN A 24 -26.07 -20.11 -1.83
N ARG A 25 -26.47 -19.71 -3.05
CA ARG A 25 -27.25 -20.57 -3.95
C ARG A 25 -26.48 -21.81 -4.39
N VAL A 26 -25.16 -21.70 -4.58
CA VAL A 26 -24.30 -22.86 -4.88
C VAL A 26 -24.28 -23.81 -3.68
N LEU A 27 -23.94 -23.32 -2.48
CA LEU A 27 -23.89 -24.13 -1.26
C LEU A 27 -25.21 -24.80 -0.91
N LEU A 28 -26.35 -24.13 -1.13
CA LEU A 28 -27.67 -24.69 -0.83
C LEU A 28 -28.10 -25.81 -1.78
N ARG A 29 -27.46 -25.92 -2.95
CA ARG A 29 -27.71 -26.99 -3.94
C ARG A 29 -26.83 -28.21 -3.74
N GLU A 30 -25.78 -28.10 -2.92
CA GLU A 30 -24.91 -29.23 -2.60
C GLU A 30 -25.67 -30.35 -1.90
N ASN A 31 -25.23 -31.58 -2.12
CA ASN A 31 -25.82 -32.72 -1.44
C ASN A 31 -25.58 -32.63 0.09
N LYS A 32 -26.39 -33.32 0.88
CA LYS A 32 -26.36 -33.21 2.35
C LYS A 32 -24.97 -33.53 2.95
N ILE A 33 -24.24 -34.48 2.37
CA ILE A 33 -22.95 -34.95 2.89
C ILE A 33 -21.86 -33.91 2.62
N ASP A 34 -21.79 -33.37 1.41
CA ASP A 34 -20.77 -32.42 1.03
C ASP A 34 -21.05 -31.04 1.65
N LYS A 35 -22.31 -30.67 1.84
CA LYS A 35 -22.69 -29.44 2.57
C LYS A 35 -22.11 -29.34 3.99
N GLU A 36 -21.81 -30.48 4.63
CA GLU A 36 -21.18 -30.52 5.96
C GLU A 36 -19.65 -30.43 5.91
N LYS A 37 -19.04 -30.38 4.71
CA LYS A 37 -17.59 -30.24 4.50
C LYS A 37 -17.21 -28.79 4.20
N GLU A 38 -15.95 -28.48 4.47
CA GLU A 38 -15.33 -27.23 4.03
C GLU A 38 -14.98 -27.30 2.54
N HIS A 39 -15.29 -26.23 1.83
CA HIS A 39 -15.01 -26.04 0.43
C HIS A 39 -14.27 -24.73 0.25
N PHE A 40 -13.26 -24.77 -0.61
CA PHE A 40 -12.57 -23.57 -1.05
C PHE A 40 -12.86 -23.33 -2.53
N TRP A 41 -13.53 -22.23 -2.81
CA TRP A 41 -13.94 -21.81 -4.15
C TRP A 41 -13.16 -20.58 -4.60
N ILE A 42 -13.03 -20.45 -5.92
CA ILE A 42 -12.51 -19.26 -6.57
C ILE A 42 -13.51 -18.76 -7.61
N ILE A 43 -13.84 -17.49 -7.52
CA ILE A 43 -14.48 -16.76 -8.62
C ILE A 43 -13.39 -16.04 -9.38
N GLY A 44 -13.22 -16.39 -10.66
CA GLY A 44 -12.33 -15.67 -11.56
C GLY A 44 -13.10 -14.61 -12.35
N MET A 45 -12.50 -13.44 -12.49
CA MET A 45 -13.10 -12.28 -13.15
C MET A 45 -12.12 -11.66 -14.15
N ASN A 46 -12.69 -10.92 -15.11
CA ASN A 46 -11.92 -9.97 -15.91
C ASN A 46 -11.70 -8.65 -15.14
N GLU A 47 -10.97 -7.73 -15.76
CA GLU A 47 -10.59 -6.46 -15.14
C GLU A 47 -11.79 -5.61 -14.73
N ALA A 48 -12.82 -5.62 -15.59
CA ALA A 48 -14.06 -4.90 -15.36
C ALA A 48 -14.91 -5.51 -14.22
N GLY A 49 -14.59 -6.69 -13.69
CA GLY A 49 -15.36 -7.34 -12.62
C GLY A 49 -16.46 -8.28 -13.12
N TYR A 50 -16.41 -8.68 -14.41
CA TYR A 50 -17.30 -9.72 -14.91
C TYR A 50 -16.75 -11.11 -14.59
N ILE A 51 -17.60 -11.98 -14.05
CA ILE A 51 -17.33 -13.37 -13.74
C ILE A 51 -17.05 -14.14 -15.04
N LEU A 52 -15.88 -14.76 -15.08
CA LEU A 52 -15.46 -15.69 -16.12
C LEU A 52 -15.80 -17.14 -15.71
N TYR A 53 -15.60 -17.47 -14.44
CA TYR A 53 -15.88 -18.80 -13.90
C TYR A 53 -16.05 -18.78 -12.37
N ILE A 54 -16.62 -19.87 -11.85
CA ILE A 54 -16.70 -20.17 -10.41
C ILE A 54 -16.29 -21.62 -10.23
N GLU A 55 -15.18 -21.86 -9.55
CA GLU A 55 -14.56 -23.18 -9.48
C GLU A 55 -14.25 -23.62 -8.06
N LEU A 56 -14.66 -24.84 -7.74
CA LEU A 56 -14.25 -25.55 -6.53
C LEU A 56 -12.80 -25.97 -6.69
N ILE A 57 -11.91 -25.38 -5.89
CA ILE A 57 -10.48 -25.67 -5.88
C ILE A 57 -10.17 -26.84 -4.96
N ALA A 58 -10.80 -26.88 -3.78
CA ALA A 58 -10.56 -27.92 -2.80
C ALA A 58 -11.84 -28.28 -2.05
N LEU A 59 -12.04 -29.59 -1.86
CA LEU A 59 -13.05 -30.17 -0.98
C LEU A 59 -12.34 -30.80 0.21
N GLY A 60 -12.60 -30.27 1.39
CA GLY A 60 -11.99 -30.68 2.64
C GLY A 60 -12.85 -31.66 3.44
N SER A 61 -12.47 -31.77 4.71
CA SER A 61 -13.25 -32.46 5.73
C SER A 61 -14.22 -31.49 6.40
N VAL A 62 -14.93 -31.96 7.42
CA VAL A 62 -15.76 -31.11 8.29
C VAL A 62 -14.95 -30.15 9.19
N LYS A 63 -13.61 -30.26 9.21
CA LYS A 63 -12.73 -29.52 10.12
C LYS A 63 -11.72 -28.59 9.45
N ALA A 64 -11.36 -28.92 8.21
CA ALA A 64 -10.25 -28.32 7.50
C ALA A 64 -10.30 -28.69 6.03
N VAL A 65 -9.88 -27.75 5.18
CA VAL A 65 -9.53 -27.93 3.78
C VAL A 65 -8.09 -27.46 3.54
N ASN A 66 -7.32 -28.22 2.74
CA ASN A 66 -5.97 -27.83 2.34
C ASN A 66 -6.00 -27.17 0.97
N ILE A 67 -5.39 -25.99 0.86
CA ILE A 67 -5.33 -25.21 -0.38
C ILE A 67 -3.88 -25.07 -0.80
N GLU A 68 -3.59 -25.39 -2.06
CA GLU A 68 -2.31 -25.08 -2.68
C GLU A 68 -2.47 -23.90 -3.66
N PRO A 69 -1.68 -22.82 -3.52
CA PRO A 69 -1.77 -21.65 -4.41
C PRO A 69 -1.65 -21.99 -5.90
N MET A 70 -0.89 -23.03 -6.25
CA MET A 70 -0.75 -23.45 -7.64
C MET A 70 -2.07 -23.90 -8.26
N ASN A 71 -2.97 -24.50 -7.47
CA ASN A 71 -4.26 -24.97 -7.96
C ASN A 71 -5.22 -23.80 -8.17
N VAL A 72 -5.19 -22.81 -7.28
CA VAL A 72 -5.95 -21.56 -7.43
C VAL A 72 -5.55 -20.84 -8.71
N TYR A 73 -4.27 -20.55 -8.87
CA TYR A 73 -3.81 -19.70 -9.97
C TYR A 73 -3.65 -20.44 -11.31
N ARG A 74 -3.48 -21.77 -11.32
CA ARG A 74 -3.54 -22.55 -12.57
C ARG A 74 -4.86 -22.31 -13.29
N VAL A 75 -5.98 -22.39 -12.58
CA VAL A 75 -7.31 -22.17 -13.15
C VAL A 75 -7.46 -20.72 -13.64
N ALA A 76 -7.01 -19.75 -12.83
CA ALA A 76 -7.07 -18.34 -13.19
C ALA A 76 -6.32 -18.03 -14.49
N VAL A 77 -5.10 -18.54 -14.62
CA VAL A 77 -4.29 -18.39 -15.84
C VAL A 77 -4.96 -19.09 -17.03
N MET A 78 -5.40 -20.35 -16.87
CA MET A 78 -6.04 -21.11 -17.96
C MET A 78 -7.34 -20.46 -18.48
N LYS A 79 -8.04 -19.72 -17.62
CA LYS A 79 -9.31 -19.06 -17.95
C LYS A 79 -9.19 -17.56 -18.17
N ASN A 80 -7.96 -17.03 -18.30
CA ASN A 80 -7.67 -15.61 -18.55
C ASN A 80 -8.29 -14.64 -17.52
N ALA A 81 -8.36 -15.05 -16.25
CA ALA A 81 -8.77 -14.15 -15.18
C ALA A 81 -7.65 -13.17 -14.84
N THR A 82 -7.99 -11.88 -14.69
CA THR A 82 -7.06 -10.86 -14.17
C THR A 82 -7.28 -10.60 -12.68
N ARG A 83 -8.43 -11.05 -12.16
CA ARG A 83 -8.85 -10.84 -10.77
C ARG A 83 -9.52 -12.10 -10.25
N VAL A 84 -9.31 -12.43 -8.98
CA VAL A 84 -9.94 -13.57 -8.31
C VAL A 84 -10.50 -13.18 -6.95
N ILE A 85 -11.55 -13.86 -6.51
CA ILE A 85 -12.10 -13.79 -5.15
C ILE A 85 -12.07 -15.19 -4.56
N ALA A 86 -11.54 -15.33 -3.35
CA ALA A 86 -11.56 -16.57 -2.58
C ALA A 86 -12.82 -16.67 -1.74
N ILE A 87 -13.39 -17.87 -1.65
CA ILE A 87 -14.57 -18.13 -0.83
C ILE A 87 -14.34 -19.43 -0.08
N HIS A 88 -14.43 -19.36 1.24
CA HIS A 88 -14.34 -20.52 2.11
C HIS A 88 -15.63 -20.66 2.91
N ASN A 89 -16.34 -21.79 2.77
CA ASN A 89 -17.50 -22.03 3.63
C ASN A 89 -17.08 -22.68 4.95
N HIS A 90 -17.66 -22.20 6.04
CA HIS A 90 -17.58 -22.84 7.35
C HIS A 90 -18.93 -23.52 7.66
N PRO A 91 -19.03 -24.86 7.59
CA PRO A 91 -20.27 -25.59 7.92
C PRO A 91 -20.78 -25.33 9.34
N SER A 92 -19.87 -24.98 10.25
CA SER A 92 -20.18 -24.61 11.64
C SER A 92 -21.01 -23.32 11.77
N GLY A 93 -21.08 -22.49 10.72
CA GLY A 93 -21.73 -21.18 10.75
C GLY A 93 -20.87 -20.06 11.35
N ARG A 94 -19.71 -20.37 11.95
CA ARG A 94 -18.79 -19.35 12.48
C ARG A 94 -18.10 -18.63 11.33
N LEU A 95 -18.24 -17.31 11.27
CA LEU A 95 -17.64 -16.47 10.22
C LEU A 95 -16.28 -15.88 10.60
N VAL A 96 -15.81 -16.11 11.82
CA VAL A 96 -14.48 -15.68 12.27
C VAL A 96 -13.40 -16.45 11.49
N PRO A 97 -12.49 -15.76 10.79
CA PRO A 97 -11.41 -16.41 10.05
C PRO A 97 -10.48 -17.19 10.98
N SER A 98 -10.05 -18.37 10.53
CA SER A 98 -9.04 -19.17 11.21
C SER A 98 -7.63 -18.66 10.90
N LYS A 99 -6.63 -19.15 11.65
CA LYS A 99 -5.21 -18.90 11.32
C LYS A 99 -4.83 -19.44 9.94
N ALA A 100 -5.44 -20.58 9.55
CA ALA A 100 -5.20 -21.17 8.24
C ALA A 100 -5.75 -20.27 7.12
N ASP A 101 -6.90 -19.62 7.33
CA ASP A 101 -7.47 -18.67 6.37
C ASP A 101 -6.56 -17.44 6.19
N LEU A 102 -6.04 -16.88 7.28
CA LEU A 102 -5.10 -15.77 7.23
C LEU A 102 -3.82 -16.14 6.47
N ASP A 103 -3.24 -17.30 6.81
CA ASP A 103 -1.99 -17.79 6.22
C ASP A 103 -2.12 -18.06 4.71
N ILE A 104 -3.16 -18.78 4.29
CA ILE A 104 -3.38 -19.05 2.88
C ILE A 104 -3.67 -17.76 2.10
N THR A 105 -4.40 -16.82 2.70
CA THR A 105 -4.72 -15.54 2.04
C THR A 105 -3.47 -14.72 1.78
N ASP A 106 -2.56 -14.61 2.75
CA ASP A 106 -1.27 -13.93 2.57
C ASP A 106 -0.48 -14.58 1.42
N ARG A 107 -0.36 -15.91 1.44
CA ARG A 107 0.34 -16.66 0.40
C ARG A 107 -0.29 -16.44 -0.98
N LEU A 108 -1.62 -16.43 -1.07
CA LEU A 108 -2.34 -16.17 -2.32
C LEU A 108 -2.15 -14.73 -2.81
N ILE A 109 -2.11 -13.73 -1.92
CA ILE A 109 -1.81 -12.33 -2.27
C ILE A 109 -0.43 -12.25 -2.93
N GLN A 110 0.60 -12.86 -2.34
CA GLN A 110 1.95 -12.79 -2.92
C GLN A 110 2.04 -13.49 -4.27
N VAL A 111 1.42 -14.67 -4.44
CA VAL A 111 1.39 -15.37 -5.74
C VAL A 111 0.64 -14.55 -6.79
N GLY A 112 -0.48 -13.94 -6.41
CA GLY A 112 -1.26 -13.07 -7.30
C GLY A 112 -0.47 -11.87 -7.80
N ARG A 113 0.33 -11.25 -6.93
CA ARG A 113 1.24 -10.15 -7.31
C ARG A 113 2.27 -10.58 -8.36
N ILE A 114 2.85 -11.77 -8.20
CA ILE A 114 3.85 -12.30 -9.15
C ILE A 114 3.22 -12.59 -10.51
N LEU A 115 2.01 -13.14 -10.52
CA LEU A 115 1.29 -13.48 -11.76
C LEU A 115 0.53 -12.31 -12.38
N ASN A 116 0.47 -11.18 -11.68
CA ASN A 116 -0.38 -10.04 -12.02
C ASN A 116 -1.88 -10.43 -12.15
N ILE A 117 -2.34 -11.28 -11.22
CA ILE A 117 -3.73 -11.68 -11.04
C ILE A 117 -4.12 -11.35 -9.60
N THR A 118 -4.93 -10.31 -9.41
CA THR A 118 -5.19 -9.78 -8.06
C THR A 118 -6.19 -10.62 -7.29
N LEU A 119 -5.84 -11.08 -6.08
CA LEU A 119 -6.82 -11.54 -5.10
C LEU A 119 -7.54 -10.31 -4.53
N VAL A 120 -8.79 -10.10 -4.93
CA VAL A 120 -9.57 -8.91 -4.60
C VAL A 120 -10.10 -8.96 -3.18
N ASP A 121 -10.58 -10.13 -2.76
CA ASP A 121 -11.15 -10.36 -1.44
C ASP A 121 -11.12 -11.85 -1.10
N HIS A 122 -11.33 -12.16 0.18
CA HIS A 122 -11.59 -13.50 0.68
C HIS A 122 -12.82 -13.46 1.59
N LEU A 123 -13.87 -14.19 1.22
CA LEU A 123 -15.09 -14.31 2.00
C LEU A 123 -15.11 -15.61 2.78
N ILE A 124 -15.41 -15.51 4.07
CA ILE A 124 -15.85 -16.64 4.88
C ILE A 124 -17.38 -16.65 4.86
N ILE A 125 -17.98 -17.76 4.45
CA ILE A 125 -19.43 -17.85 4.26
C ILE A 125 -20.05 -19.00 5.05
N SER A 126 -21.28 -18.80 5.47
CA SER A 126 -22.19 -19.86 5.90
C SER A 126 -23.38 -19.93 4.94
N THR A 127 -24.39 -20.75 5.26
CA THR A 127 -25.64 -20.74 4.50
C THR A 127 -26.50 -19.50 4.74
N GLU A 128 -26.21 -18.71 5.77
CA GLU A 128 -27.08 -17.63 6.25
C GLU A 128 -26.41 -16.25 6.22
N ALA A 129 -25.08 -16.21 6.35
CA ALA A 129 -24.33 -14.96 6.43
C ALA A 129 -22.89 -15.12 5.90
N TYR A 130 -22.18 -14.01 5.78
CA TYR A 130 -20.78 -13.98 5.38
C TYR A 130 -20.00 -12.87 6.08
N GLU A 131 -18.68 -13.01 6.10
CA GLU A 131 -17.73 -11.95 6.43
C GLU A 131 -16.70 -11.81 5.32
N SER A 132 -16.33 -10.57 5.01
CA SER A 132 -15.32 -10.23 4.00
C SER A 132 -14.03 -9.80 4.68
N PHE A 133 -12.90 -10.36 4.26
CA PHE A 133 -11.58 -9.94 4.73
C PHE A 133 -11.32 -8.47 4.43
N ARG A 134 -11.78 -7.97 3.28
CA ARG A 134 -11.66 -6.56 2.93
C ARG A 134 -12.52 -5.67 3.84
N SER A 135 -13.77 -6.04 4.13
CA SER A 135 -14.62 -5.28 5.07
C SER A 135 -14.09 -5.29 6.50
N MET A 136 -13.43 -6.37 6.91
CA MET A 136 -12.77 -6.47 8.22
C MET A 136 -11.40 -5.77 8.28
N GLY A 137 -10.89 -5.22 7.17
CA GLY A 137 -9.55 -4.61 7.09
C GLY A 137 -8.38 -5.60 7.04
N ILE A 138 -8.65 -6.91 7.09
CA ILE A 138 -7.64 -7.98 7.09
C ILE A 138 -6.84 -7.96 5.79
N MET A 139 -7.47 -7.70 4.65
CA MET A 139 -6.75 -7.61 3.36
C MET A 139 -5.66 -6.53 3.40
N ASP A 140 -5.92 -5.37 4.01
CA ASP A 140 -4.94 -4.26 4.08
C ASP A 140 -3.71 -4.62 4.92
N ASP A 141 -3.90 -5.45 5.93
CA ASP A 141 -2.82 -5.93 6.79
C ASP A 141 -2.00 -7.02 6.08
N LEU A 142 -2.67 -8.00 5.47
CA LEU A 142 -2.01 -9.09 4.74
C LEU A 142 -1.28 -8.59 3.50
N GLU A 143 -1.77 -7.56 2.82
CA GLU A 143 -1.08 -6.92 1.71
C GLU A 143 0.28 -6.31 2.13
N LYS A 144 0.44 -5.90 3.39
CA LYS A 144 1.70 -5.38 3.93
C LYS A 144 2.59 -6.47 4.52
N SER A 145 2.10 -7.70 4.59
CA SER A 145 2.85 -8.83 5.14
C SER A 145 4.12 -9.10 4.34
N LEU A 146 5.19 -9.44 5.06
CA LEU A 146 6.47 -9.87 4.50
C LEU A 146 6.68 -11.39 4.64
N THR A 147 5.73 -12.13 5.21
CA THR A 147 5.87 -13.56 5.54
C THR A 147 6.27 -14.40 4.34
N TYR A 148 5.61 -14.19 3.20
CA TYR A 148 5.84 -14.93 1.96
C TYR A 148 6.64 -14.13 0.91
N VAL A 149 7.17 -12.96 1.27
CA VAL A 149 7.97 -12.14 0.35
C VAL A 149 9.41 -12.66 0.32
N PRO A 150 9.98 -12.96 -0.85
CA PRO A 150 11.37 -13.39 -0.93
C PRO A 150 12.34 -12.36 -0.35
N THR A 151 13.30 -12.83 0.45
CA THR A 151 14.24 -11.96 1.20
C THR A 151 14.98 -10.96 0.30
N TYR A 152 15.35 -11.35 -0.93
CA TYR A 152 16.04 -10.45 -1.86
C TYR A 152 15.19 -9.23 -2.23
N GLN A 153 13.86 -9.39 -2.34
CA GLN A 153 12.95 -8.28 -2.64
C GLN A 153 12.86 -7.31 -1.46
N VAL A 154 12.80 -7.84 -0.23
CA VAL A 154 12.81 -7.03 1.00
C VAL A 154 14.10 -6.21 1.09
N VAL A 155 15.26 -6.85 0.86
CA VAL A 155 16.56 -6.16 0.87
C VAL A 155 16.64 -5.07 -0.20
N GLU A 156 16.11 -5.31 -1.39
CA GLU A 156 16.04 -4.29 -2.45
C GLU A 156 15.16 -3.11 -2.07
N GLN A 157 14.01 -3.34 -1.43
CA GLN A 157 13.13 -2.28 -0.93
C GLN A 157 13.83 -1.45 0.13
N ILE A 158 14.48 -2.08 1.12
CA ILE A 158 15.24 -1.39 2.16
C ILE A 158 16.33 -0.52 1.54
N ARG A 159 17.13 -1.05 0.60
CA ARG A 159 18.17 -0.28 -0.10
C ARG A 159 17.62 0.90 -0.89
N LYS A 160 16.44 0.76 -1.48
CA LYS A 160 15.76 1.86 -2.20
C LYS A 160 15.32 2.95 -1.24
N GLU A 161 14.72 2.57 -0.11
CA GLU A 161 14.30 3.51 0.95
C GLU A 161 15.51 4.20 1.60
N GLU A 162 16.59 3.48 1.91
CA GLU A 162 17.83 4.06 2.42
C GLU A 162 18.40 5.13 1.47
N LYS A 163 18.43 4.83 0.16
CA LYS A 163 18.86 5.79 -0.86
C LYS A 163 17.94 7.00 -0.93
N LYS A 164 16.63 6.81 -0.78
CA LYS A 164 15.63 7.90 -0.77
C LYS A 164 15.84 8.80 0.44
N ILE A 165 15.95 8.21 1.64
CA ILE A 165 16.24 8.93 2.88
C ILE A 165 17.56 9.70 2.77
N ALA A 166 18.61 9.09 2.21
CA ALA A 166 19.89 9.77 2.01
C ALA A 166 19.77 10.98 1.05
N ARG A 167 19.00 10.85 -0.03
CA ARG A 167 18.73 11.95 -0.97
C ARG A 167 17.93 13.08 -0.31
N GLU A 168 16.90 12.76 0.46
CA GLU A 168 16.07 13.73 1.18
C GLU A 168 16.89 14.49 2.24
N LYS A 169 17.74 13.77 3.00
CA LYS A 169 18.68 14.40 3.95
C LYS A 169 19.64 15.37 3.26
N LEU A 170 20.24 14.96 2.14
CA LEU A 170 21.15 15.82 1.38
C LEU A 170 20.45 17.07 0.82
N ALA A 171 19.20 16.93 0.36
CA ALA A 171 18.41 18.06 -0.11
C ALA A 171 18.13 19.06 1.02
N LEU A 172 17.72 18.56 2.19
CA LEU A 172 17.46 19.39 3.37
C LEU A 172 18.71 20.15 3.85
N GLU A 173 19.88 19.50 3.85
CA GLU A 173 21.15 20.16 4.21
C GLU A 173 21.54 21.26 3.21
N ARG A 174 21.32 21.02 1.91
CA ARG A 174 21.55 22.02 0.87
C ARG A 174 20.64 23.24 1.04
N ASP A 175 19.37 23.02 1.35
CA ASP A 175 18.42 24.11 1.55
C ASP A 175 18.74 24.92 2.81
N LYS A 176 19.13 24.26 3.91
CA LYS A 176 19.65 24.95 5.11
C LYS A 176 20.87 25.80 4.79
N THR A 177 21.80 25.27 3.99
CA THR A 177 23.02 25.99 3.61
C THR A 177 22.70 27.21 2.72
N LYS A 178 21.73 27.10 1.80
CA LYS A 178 21.28 28.22 0.97
C LYS A 178 20.63 29.33 1.82
N LEU A 179 19.71 28.95 2.71
CA LEU A 179 19.04 29.90 3.62
C LEU A 179 20.05 30.64 4.51
N ALA A 180 21.05 29.92 5.04
CA ALA A 180 22.13 30.54 5.82
C ALA A 180 22.92 31.58 5.00
N LYS A 181 23.26 31.26 3.73
CA LYS A 181 23.96 32.20 2.83
C LYS A 181 23.11 33.41 2.45
N GLU A 182 21.82 33.24 2.23
CA GLU A 182 20.90 34.34 1.93
C GLU A 182 20.72 35.27 3.13
N ALA A 183 20.56 34.70 4.34
CA ALA A 183 20.49 35.46 5.58
C ALA A 183 21.79 36.25 5.84
N GLU A 184 22.96 35.64 5.62
CA GLU A 184 24.27 36.31 5.74
C GLU A 184 24.38 37.48 4.74
N LYS A 185 23.98 37.26 3.48
CA LYS A 185 23.99 38.31 2.45
C LYS A 185 23.06 39.48 2.80
N LEU A 186 21.87 39.18 3.33
CA LEU A 186 20.91 40.21 3.75
C LEU A 186 21.45 41.02 4.94
N ALA A 187 22.05 40.35 5.93
CA ALA A 187 22.68 40.99 7.07
C ALA A 187 23.83 41.93 6.64
N GLN A 188 24.66 41.50 5.67
CA GLN A 188 25.70 42.36 5.10
C GLN A 188 25.13 43.60 4.38
N ILE A 189 24.04 43.46 3.62
CA ILE A 189 23.38 44.59 2.94
C ILE A 189 22.83 45.58 3.98
N GLN A 190 22.16 45.09 5.03
CA GLN A 190 21.61 45.93 6.10
C GLN A 190 22.72 46.65 6.88
N ALA A 191 23.81 45.96 7.23
CA ALA A 191 24.97 46.54 7.89
C ALA A 191 25.61 47.65 7.03
N LYS A 192 25.76 47.43 5.72
CA LYS A 192 26.27 48.45 4.80
C LYS A 192 25.34 49.67 4.70
N ALA A 193 24.03 49.45 4.60
CA ALA A 193 23.05 50.54 4.55
C ALA A 193 23.08 51.39 5.84
N LEU A 194 23.18 50.75 7.02
CA LEU A 194 23.32 51.44 8.31
C LEU A 194 24.59 52.29 8.36
N ALA A 195 25.74 51.72 7.96
CA ALA A 195 27.01 52.44 7.96
C ALA A 195 26.96 53.68 7.05
N ASN A 196 26.41 53.55 5.83
CA ASN A 196 26.24 54.68 4.91
C ASN A 196 25.30 55.76 5.48
N ALA A 197 24.17 55.37 6.06
CA ALA A 197 23.23 56.31 6.66
C ALA A 197 23.81 57.08 7.86
N LEU A 198 24.71 56.45 8.63
CA LEU A 198 25.42 57.12 9.73
C LEU A 198 26.48 58.10 9.20
N LEU A 199 27.19 57.75 8.12
CA LEU A 199 28.14 58.65 7.46
C LEU A 199 27.46 59.89 6.87
N ASP A 200 26.31 59.72 6.21
CA ASP A 200 25.53 60.85 5.65
C ASP A 200 25.07 61.82 6.74
N LYS A 201 24.90 61.35 7.97
CA LYS A 201 24.60 62.17 9.16
C LYS A 201 25.83 62.79 9.81
N GLY A 202 27.01 62.62 9.23
CA GLY A 202 28.27 63.19 9.72
C GLY A 202 28.91 62.43 10.88
N VAL A 203 28.50 61.19 11.15
CA VAL A 203 29.12 60.36 12.20
C VAL A 203 30.47 59.84 11.69
N ASP A 204 31.53 60.01 12.49
CA ASP A 204 32.87 59.56 12.10
C ASP A 204 33.02 58.02 12.12
N LEU A 205 33.99 57.52 11.36
CA LEU A 205 34.25 56.08 11.18
C LEU A 205 34.57 55.33 12.49
N LYS A 206 35.22 55.96 13.48
CA LYS A 206 35.53 55.30 14.76
C LYS A 206 34.25 55.13 15.58
N THR A 207 33.37 56.11 15.55
CA THR A 207 32.08 56.06 16.23
C THR A 207 31.15 55.03 15.60
N ILE A 208 31.09 54.94 14.26
CA ILE A 208 30.33 53.90 13.55
C ILE A 208 30.86 52.50 13.87
N ALA A 209 32.18 52.32 13.85
CA ALA A 209 32.83 51.05 14.21
C ALA A 209 32.45 50.59 15.62
N LYS A 210 32.37 51.52 16.58
CA LYS A 210 31.96 51.24 17.96
C LYS A 210 30.47 50.88 18.06
N ILE A 211 29.60 51.54 17.30
CA ILE A 211 28.15 51.24 17.26
C ILE A 211 27.89 49.86 16.66
N MET A 212 28.63 49.49 15.62
CA MET A 212 28.47 48.23 14.90
C MET A 212 29.31 47.07 15.47
N GLU A 213 30.06 47.31 16.55
CA GLU A 213 30.96 46.35 17.20
C GLU A 213 31.98 45.69 16.24
N ILE A 214 32.44 46.43 15.24
CA ILE A 214 33.43 45.99 14.26
C ILE A 214 34.63 46.92 14.24
N THR A 215 35.72 46.51 13.59
CA THR A 215 36.91 47.37 13.49
C THR A 215 36.68 48.53 12.50
N PRO A 216 37.30 49.71 12.70
CA PRO A 216 37.20 50.82 11.74
C PRO A 216 37.64 50.43 10.33
N LYS A 217 38.67 49.59 10.19
CA LYS A 217 39.10 49.01 8.91
C LYS A 217 38.03 48.14 8.26
N ALA A 218 37.23 47.42 9.04
CA ALA A 218 36.13 46.60 8.53
C ALA A 218 34.97 47.46 8.03
N VAL A 219 34.64 48.56 8.73
CA VAL A 219 33.66 49.57 8.26
C VAL A 219 34.11 50.15 6.91
N GLU A 220 35.37 50.59 6.83
CA GLU A 220 35.96 51.19 5.64
C GLU A 220 35.97 50.22 4.44
N LYS A 221 36.35 48.94 4.65
CA LYS A 221 36.30 47.90 3.62
C LYS A 221 34.88 47.57 3.16
N MET A 222 33.91 47.62 4.07
CA MET A 222 32.49 47.34 3.78
C MET A 222 31.85 48.44 2.91
N ILE A 223 32.29 49.69 3.09
CA ILE A 223 31.85 50.84 2.30
C ILE A 223 32.55 50.89 0.93
N ASN A 224 33.87 50.62 0.89
CA ASN A 224 34.71 50.77 -0.31
C ASN A 224 34.61 49.62 -1.34
N ASN A 225 34.03 48.46 -0.99
CA ASN A 225 33.79 47.34 -1.93
C ASN A 225 32.62 47.65 -2.91
N THR A 226 32.77 48.70 -3.72
CA THR A 226 31.76 49.15 -4.70
C THR A 226 32.33 49.20 -6.13
N GLN A 227 33.11 48.19 -6.50
CA GLN A 227 33.34 47.78 -7.89
C GLN A 227 33.21 46.26 -8.00
#